data_AF-A0A858RHP5-F1
#
_entry.id   AF-A0A858RHP5-F1
#
_cell.length_a   1.000
_cell.length_b   1.000
_cell.length_c   1.000
_cell.angle_alpha   90.00
_cell.angle_beta   90.00
_cell.angle_gamma   90.00
#
_symmetry.space_group_name_H-M   'P 1'
#
loop_
_entity.id
_entity.type
_entity.pdbx_description
1 polymer ?
#
loop_
_entity_poly.entity_id
_entity_poly.type
_entity_poly.pdbx_seq_one_letter_code
_entity_poly.pdbx_strand_id
1 'polypeptide(L)'
;MPSPSRSATALPLLCIFTLAAVPMLNAHDHGVTELKENRRPQHRKNLRVPDLPGYKTLKCDFHMHTVFSDGMVWPNIRVQEAWQEGLDAICITDHIEYQPHAKDLPTNHNRAHDIAKDPAAQSNILLIRGSEITRGTPPGHFNALFLEDSSKLVADKGAAADAPALDAAAAQKAFIFWNHPGWKAKQIEGSYEWIPFVDKLHQEGKLHGLEVINGFGFHRKALDWCIDRKLAVMGTSDIHNLTANDYDFANGRTRSMTLVFAKERTNAAIREALEAGRTAAWSSEYLAGPEELLQGLVQGALSIGPVHHTDAKGVSYREIRNDSDLTFTLLETGEKTGLPDTIELHPGTTRMLSSANMEAATEKATYHVKNAFIRSETNLTVKLSALPVK
;
A
#
# COMPACT_ATOMS: atom_id res chain seq x y z
N MET A 1 -45.17 29.29 87.72
CA MET A 1 -46.32 28.64 87.08
C MET A 1 -45.88 28.09 85.73
N PRO A 2 -46.44 26.94 85.30
CA PRO A 2 -45.66 25.82 84.74
C PRO A 2 -45.71 25.72 83.21
N SER A 3 -44.88 24.81 82.70
CA SER A 3 -44.99 24.14 81.39
C SER A 3 -46.37 23.44 81.23
N PRO A 4 -46.80 22.88 80.07
CA PRO A 4 -46.07 21.80 79.39
C PRO A 4 -46.22 21.75 77.84
N SER A 5 -45.20 21.20 77.18
CA SER A 5 -45.22 19.92 76.46
C SER A 5 -46.11 19.84 75.21
N ARG A 6 -45.46 19.60 74.06
CA ARG A 6 -46.10 18.95 72.91
C ARG A 6 -45.50 17.57 72.76
N SER A 7 -46.37 16.58 72.82
CA SER A 7 -46.13 15.15 72.70
C SER A 7 -45.57 14.77 71.34
N ALA A 8 -44.47 14.01 71.35
CA ALA A 8 -43.98 13.27 70.20
C ALA A 8 -44.82 11.99 70.03
N THR A 9 -45.48 11.84 68.88
CA THR A 9 -46.03 10.57 68.40
C THR A 9 -44.89 9.77 67.75
N ALA A 10 -44.52 8.66 68.37
CA ALA A 10 -43.59 7.68 67.81
C ALA A 10 -44.27 6.86 66.70
N LEU A 11 -43.68 6.86 65.51
CA LEU A 11 -44.02 5.96 64.41
C LEU A 11 -43.04 4.77 64.46
N PRO A 12 -43.49 3.51 64.34
CA PRO A 12 -42.58 2.37 64.44
C PRO A 12 -41.73 2.28 63.16
N LEU A 13 -40.41 2.30 63.35
CA LEU A 13 -39.42 2.06 62.30
C LEU A 13 -39.45 0.56 61.95
N LEU A 14 -40.20 0.18 60.92
CA LEU A 14 -40.18 -1.17 60.36
C LEU A 14 -38.87 -1.32 59.57
N CYS A 15 -37.86 -1.93 60.18
CA CYS A 15 -36.62 -2.32 59.48
C CYS A 15 -36.94 -3.41 58.46
N ILE A 16 -37.26 -3.01 57.23
CA ILE A 16 -37.33 -3.90 56.09
C ILE A 16 -35.89 -4.24 55.69
N PHE A 17 -35.42 -5.43 56.08
CA PHE A 17 -34.25 -6.03 55.45
C PHE A 17 -34.60 -6.35 54.00
N THR A 18 -34.26 -5.46 53.08
CA THR A 18 -34.21 -5.78 51.65
C THR A 18 -33.06 -6.75 51.46
N LEU A 19 -33.38 -8.05 51.44
CA LEU A 19 -32.50 -9.09 50.93
C LEU A 19 -32.17 -8.71 49.50
N ALA A 20 -30.95 -8.22 49.24
CA ALA A 20 -30.46 -8.06 47.89
C ALA A 20 -30.43 -9.46 47.27
N ALA A 21 -31.38 -9.74 46.37
CA ALA A 21 -31.33 -10.94 45.56
C ALA A 21 -30.06 -10.83 44.70
N VAL A 22 -29.01 -11.54 45.12
CA VAL A 22 -27.87 -11.82 44.24
C VAL A 22 -28.48 -12.52 43.03
N PRO A 23 -28.32 -12.00 41.80
CA PRO A 23 -28.76 -12.74 40.63
C PRO A 23 -27.97 -14.05 40.65
N MET A 24 -28.65 -15.17 40.92
CA MET A 24 -28.07 -16.46 40.61
C MET A 24 -27.82 -16.44 39.11
N LEU A 25 -26.53 -16.38 38.77
CA LEU A 25 -26.06 -16.53 37.42
C LEU A 25 -26.31 -17.99 37.03
N ASN A 26 -27.56 -18.34 36.73
CA ASN A 26 -27.90 -19.55 35.99
C ASN A 26 -27.56 -19.28 34.52
N ALA A 27 -26.27 -19.09 34.25
CA ALA A 27 -25.75 -19.55 32.98
C ALA A 27 -25.80 -21.07 33.06
N HIS A 28 -26.39 -21.73 32.08
CA HIS A 28 -26.16 -23.16 31.90
C HIS A 28 -24.65 -23.35 31.76
N ASP A 29 -24.00 -23.73 32.86
CA ASP A 29 -22.60 -24.13 32.86
C ASP A 29 -22.53 -25.45 32.11
N HIS A 30 -22.25 -25.37 30.82
CA HIS A 30 -22.01 -26.55 29.98
C HIS A 30 -20.63 -27.18 30.28
N GLY A 31 -19.95 -26.77 31.36
CA GLY A 31 -18.61 -27.21 31.73
C GLY A 31 -17.51 -26.59 30.85
N VAL A 32 -17.83 -25.51 30.12
CA VAL A 32 -16.91 -24.87 29.17
C VAL A 32 -16.68 -23.41 29.55
N THR A 33 -15.45 -23.10 29.96
CA THR A 33 -14.99 -21.72 30.16
C THR A 33 -14.34 -21.20 28.88
N GLU A 34 -14.90 -20.14 28.30
CA GLU A 34 -14.30 -19.46 27.15
C GLU A 34 -13.16 -18.55 27.58
N LEU A 35 -11.92 -18.87 27.17
CA LEU A 35 -10.71 -18.06 27.46
C LEU A 35 -10.58 -16.87 26.49
N LYS A 36 -11.54 -15.93 26.54
CA LYS A 36 -11.65 -14.79 25.62
C LYS A 36 -10.43 -13.87 25.66
N GLU A 37 -9.78 -13.76 26.81
CA GLU A 37 -8.55 -12.99 27.02
C GLU A 37 -7.40 -13.42 26.12
N ASN A 38 -7.40 -14.67 25.65
CA ASN A 38 -6.39 -15.18 24.71
C ASN A 38 -6.68 -14.80 23.25
N ARG A 39 -7.88 -14.28 22.93
CA ARG A 39 -8.26 -13.91 21.57
C ARG A 39 -7.68 -12.55 21.21
N ARG A 40 -6.79 -12.50 20.21
CA ARG A 40 -6.28 -11.24 19.66
C ARG A 40 -7.41 -10.45 18.98
N PRO A 41 -7.67 -9.18 19.37
CA PRO A 41 -8.61 -8.34 18.65
C PRO A 41 -8.06 -8.02 17.25
N GLN A 42 -8.94 -8.06 16.25
CA GLN A 42 -8.57 -7.75 14.86
C GLN A 42 -8.76 -6.26 14.60
N HIS A 43 -7.68 -5.60 14.18
CA HIS A 43 -7.68 -4.19 13.81
C HIS A 43 -7.12 -4.01 12.40
N ARG A 44 -7.69 -3.04 11.68
CA ARG A 44 -7.17 -2.56 10.41
C ARG A 44 -6.36 -1.29 10.64
N LYS A 45 -5.12 -1.28 10.15
CA LYS A 45 -4.36 -0.05 9.95
C LYS A 45 -4.97 0.72 8.79
N ASN A 46 -5.38 1.95 9.00
CA ASN A 46 -5.84 2.81 7.91
C ASN A 46 -4.64 3.62 7.41
N LEU A 47 -4.16 3.31 6.21
CA LEU A 47 -3.08 4.06 5.56
C LEU A 47 -3.62 5.40 5.04
N ARG A 48 -3.12 6.49 5.61
CA ARG A 48 -3.44 7.87 5.23
C ARG A 48 -2.57 8.30 4.06
N VAL A 49 -3.08 8.14 2.85
CA VAL A 49 -2.44 8.65 1.63
C VAL A 49 -3.43 9.63 1.00
N PRO A 50 -3.00 10.84 0.59
CA PRO A 50 -3.93 11.84 0.07
C PRO A 50 -4.58 11.36 -1.23
N ASP A 51 -5.86 11.70 -1.38
CA ASP A 51 -6.58 11.63 -2.64
C ASP A 51 -6.09 12.75 -3.57
N LEU A 52 -6.05 12.47 -4.87
CA LEU A 52 -5.74 13.48 -5.89
C LEU A 52 -7.04 14.11 -6.43
N PRO A 53 -7.03 15.34 -6.96
CA PRO A 53 -8.22 15.94 -7.54
C PRO A 53 -8.93 15.01 -8.54
N GLY A 54 -10.18 14.64 -8.24
CA GLY A 54 -10.99 13.76 -9.08
C GLY A 54 -10.75 12.24 -8.89
N TYR A 55 -9.84 11.84 -8.00
CA TYR A 55 -9.49 10.43 -7.78
C TYR A 55 -9.44 10.06 -6.30
N LYS A 56 -9.71 8.79 -6.02
CA LYS A 56 -9.41 8.11 -4.76
C LYS A 56 -8.07 7.40 -4.88
N THR A 57 -7.23 7.51 -3.87
CA THR A 57 -5.96 6.80 -3.79
C THR A 57 -6.15 5.43 -3.14
N LEU A 58 -6.19 4.39 -3.97
CA LEU A 58 -6.36 3.01 -3.55
C LEU A 58 -5.00 2.35 -3.34
N LYS A 59 -4.84 1.63 -2.22
CA LYS A 59 -3.60 0.93 -1.87
C LYS A 59 -3.72 -0.52 -2.32
N CYS A 60 -2.95 -0.92 -3.31
CA CYS A 60 -3.16 -2.19 -4.00
C CYS A 60 -1.87 -3.02 -4.06
N ASP A 61 -1.99 -4.33 -3.95
CA ASP A 61 -0.86 -5.24 -4.12
C ASP A 61 -1.24 -6.34 -5.12
N PHE A 62 -0.54 -6.36 -6.25
CA PHE A 62 -0.92 -7.13 -7.43
C PHE A 62 0.03 -8.31 -7.71
N HIS A 63 0.89 -8.65 -6.76
CA HIS A 63 1.81 -9.79 -6.86
C HIS A 63 2.00 -10.45 -5.50
N MET A 64 1.44 -11.65 -5.33
CA MET A 64 1.59 -12.44 -4.10
C MET A 64 1.24 -13.91 -4.31
N HIS A 65 1.84 -14.77 -3.49
CA HIS A 65 1.80 -16.23 -3.64
C HIS A 65 1.16 -16.91 -2.44
N THR A 66 0.61 -18.09 -2.67
CA THR A 66 0.00 -18.97 -1.69
C THR A 66 0.57 -20.37 -1.84
N VAL A 67 0.15 -21.29 -0.98
CA VAL A 67 0.51 -22.71 -1.09
C VAL A 67 0.13 -23.37 -2.41
N PHE A 68 -0.75 -22.75 -3.23
CA PHE A 68 -1.13 -23.26 -4.55
C PHE A 68 -0.06 -23.03 -5.64
N SER A 69 0.96 -22.20 -5.39
CA SER A 69 2.26 -22.28 -6.07
C SER A 69 3.35 -22.67 -5.08
N ASP A 70 4.11 -21.68 -4.62
CA ASP A 70 5.33 -21.76 -3.84
C ASP A 70 5.33 -20.77 -2.66
N GLY A 71 4.21 -20.09 -2.43
CA GLY A 71 3.95 -19.40 -1.18
C GLY A 71 3.70 -20.38 -0.03
N MET A 72 3.73 -19.85 1.19
CA MET A 72 3.71 -20.63 2.43
C MET A 72 2.41 -20.50 3.23
N VAL A 73 1.44 -19.72 2.72
CA VAL A 73 0.21 -19.40 3.44
C VAL A 73 -1.04 -19.81 2.67
N TRP A 74 -2.12 -20.11 3.40
CA TRP A 74 -3.42 -20.37 2.79
C TRP A 74 -3.99 -19.07 2.19
N PRO A 75 -4.78 -19.11 1.09
CA PRO A 75 -5.23 -17.91 0.39
C PRO A 75 -6.01 -16.89 1.24
N ASN A 76 -6.75 -17.34 2.26
CA ASN A 76 -7.47 -16.44 3.15
C ASN A 76 -6.52 -15.57 4.01
N ILE A 77 -5.30 -16.02 4.28
CA ILE A 77 -4.30 -15.26 5.02
C ILE A 77 -3.88 -14.02 4.24
N ARG A 78 -3.76 -14.10 2.90
CA ARG A 78 -3.48 -12.93 2.05
C ARG A 78 -4.54 -11.84 2.20
N VAL A 79 -5.80 -12.23 2.32
CA VAL A 79 -6.90 -11.29 2.58
C VAL A 79 -6.80 -10.68 3.97
N GLN A 80 -6.46 -11.47 4.99
CA GLN A 80 -6.29 -10.97 6.36
C GLN A 80 -5.13 -9.96 6.45
N GLU A 81 -3.99 -10.26 5.84
CA GLU A 81 -2.84 -9.37 5.73
C GLU A 81 -3.23 -8.07 5.00
N ALA A 82 -3.87 -8.16 3.83
CA ALA A 82 -4.41 -7.01 3.10
C ALA A 82 -5.32 -6.15 3.96
N TRP A 83 -6.21 -6.79 4.72
CA TRP A 83 -7.13 -6.06 5.57
C TRP A 83 -6.43 -5.37 6.74
N GLN A 84 -5.57 -6.09 7.46
CA GLN A 84 -4.85 -5.58 8.64
C GLN A 84 -3.87 -4.45 8.27
N GLU A 85 -3.27 -4.52 7.09
CA GLU A 85 -2.25 -3.58 6.65
C GLU A 85 -2.82 -2.36 5.90
N GLY A 86 -4.12 -2.33 5.64
CA GLY A 86 -4.80 -1.14 5.11
C GLY A 86 -4.94 -1.09 3.59
N LEU A 87 -4.83 -2.23 2.90
CA LEU A 87 -4.99 -2.30 1.45
C LEU A 87 -6.45 -2.30 1.04
N ASP A 88 -6.71 -1.75 -0.13
CA ASP A 88 -8.02 -1.68 -0.77
C ASP A 88 -8.27 -2.85 -1.71
N ALA A 89 -7.22 -3.29 -2.43
CA ALA A 89 -7.32 -4.36 -3.40
C ALA A 89 -6.11 -5.28 -3.38
N ILE A 90 -6.33 -6.54 -3.73
CA ILE A 90 -5.26 -7.51 -3.95
C ILE A 90 -5.51 -8.35 -5.21
N CYS A 91 -4.43 -8.88 -5.77
CA CYS A 91 -4.47 -9.98 -6.72
C CYS A 91 -3.53 -11.09 -6.23
N ILE A 92 -4.09 -12.28 -5.99
CA ILE A 92 -3.29 -13.48 -5.73
C ILE A 92 -2.86 -14.02 -7.10
N THR A 93 -1.55 -14.10 -7.33
CA THR A 93 -0.96 -14.38 -8.63
C THR A 93 -0.05 -15.59 -8.56
N ASP A 94 -0.55 -16.70 -8.02
CA ASP A 94 0.18 -17.96 -8.00
C ASP A 94 0.72 -18.31 -9.40
N HIS A 95 1.91 -18.90 -9.43
CA HIS A 95 2.55 -19.31 -10.68
C HIS A 95 1.67 -20.33 -11.43
N ILE A 96 1.60 -20.18 -12.75
CA ILE A 96 0.99 -21.18 -13.63
C ILE A 96 1.91 -22.41 -13.76
N GLU A 97 3.20 -22.19 -13.93
CA GLU A 97 4.11 -23.24 -14.36
C GLU A 97 4.89 -23.84 -13.18
N TYR A 98 4.96 -23.14 -12.04
CA TYR A 98 5.76 -23.55 -10.88
C TYR A 98 4.89 -23.86 -9.66
N GLN A 99 4.67 -25.15 -9.41
CA GLN A 99 3.87 -25.63 -8.27
C GLN A 99 4.63 -26.70 -7.50
N PRO A 100 5.63 -26.31 -6.68
CA PRO A 100 6.44 -27.27 -5.91
C PRO A 100 5.61 -28.14 -4.95
N HIS A 101 4.45 -27.65 -4.51
CA HIS A 101 3.55 -28.38 -3.61
C HIS A 101 2.56 -29.32 -4.32
N ALA A 102 2.68 -29.52 -5.65
CA ALA A 102 1.70 -30.25 -6.46
C ALA A 102 1.47 -31.73 -6.04
N LYS A 103 2.40 -32.32 -5.28
CA LYS A 103 2.24 -33.68 -4.74
C LYS A 103 1.29 -33.75 -3.54
N ASP A 104 1.17 -32.64 -2.81
CA ASP A 104 0.35 -32.52 -1.60
C ASP A 104 -0.94 -31.72 -1.85
N LEU A 105 -0.90 -30.80 -2.83
CA LEU A 105 -2.02 -29.97 -3.26
C LEU A 105 -2.27 -30.15 -4.76
N PRO A 106 -3.50 -30.50 -5.19
CA PRO A 106 -3.78 -30.69 -6.61
C PRO A 106 -3.67 -29.37 -7.38
N THR A 107 -3.13 -29.44 -8.59
CA THR A 107 -3.09 -28.30 -9.53
C THR A 107 -4.49 -27.78 -9.81
N ASN A 108 -4.72 -26.53 -9.43
CA ASN A 108 -5.91 -25.77 -9.81
C ASN A 108 -5.58 -24.27 -9.76
N HIS A 109 -5.31 -23.69 -10.92
CA HIS A 109 -4.84 -22.30 -11.06
C HIS A 109 -5.87 -21.25 -10.64
N ASN A 110 -7.15 -21.61 -10.47
CA ASN A 110 -8.18 -20.68 -9.99
C ASN A 110 -8.43 -20.80 -8.49
N ARG A 111 -7.91 -21.85 -7.83
CA ARG A 111 -8.38 -22.25 -6.50
C ARG A 111 -8.06 -21.23 -5.42
N ALA A 112 -6.90 -20.59 -5.49
CA ALA A 112 -6.52 -19.61 -4.50
C ALA A 112 -7.44 -18.39 -4.51
N HIS A 113 -7.74 -17.86 -5.69
CA HIS A 113 -8.73 -16.79 -5.87
C HIS A 113 -10.12 -17.21 -5.36
N ASP A 114 -10.58 -18.41 -5.71
CA ASP A 114 -11.92 -18.88 -5.32
C ASP A 114 -12.07 -19.05 -3.80
N ILE A 115 -11.01 -19.51 -3.11
CA ILE A 115 -10.96 -19.58 -1.64
C ILE A 115 -10.97 -18.17 -1.02
N ALA A 116 -10.27 -17.21 -1.64
CA ALA A 116 -10.15 -15.86 -1.12
C ALA A 116 -11.41 -15.00 -1.33
N LYS A 117 -12.34 -15.41 -2.21
CA LYS A 117 -13.53 -14.63 -2.58
C LYS A 117 -14.41 -14.24 -1.38
N ASP A 118 -14.84 -15.20 -0.58
CA ASP A 118 -15.72 -14.93 0.56
C ASP A 118 -15.01 -14.14 1.68
N PRO A 119 -13.77 -14.50 2.11
CA PRO A 119 -13.01 -13.68 3.04
C PRO A 119 -12.81 -12.24 2.55
N ALA A 120 -12.55 -12.04 1.26
CA ALA A 120 -12.35 -10.71 0.69
C ALA A 120 -13.64 -9.89 0.74
N ALA A 121 -14.77 -10.48 0.35
CA ALA A 121 -16.08 -9.84 0.47
C ALA A 121 -16.41 -9.47 1.93
N GLN A 122 -16.19 -10.39 2.87
CA GLN A 122 -16.41 -10.17 4.31
C GLN A 122 -15.53 -9.05 4.88
N SER A 123 -14.27 -8.97 4.42
CA SER A 123 -13.31 -7.95 4.84
C SER A 123 -13.40 -6.65 4.03
N ASN A 124 -14.32 -6.56 3.06
CA ASN A 124 -14.42 -5.46 2.11
C ASN A 124 -13.10 -5.18 1.36
N ILE A 125 -12.40 -6.22 0.93
CA ILE A 125 -11.21 -6.14 0.07
C ILE A 125 -11.63 -6.43 -1.37
N LEU A 126 -11.19 -5.57 -2.29
CA LEU A 126 -11.38 -5.78 -3.72
C LEU A 126 -10.44 -6.90 -4.20
N LEU A 127 -11.00 -8.04 -4.57
CA LEU A 127 -10.23 -9.17 -5.08
C LEU A 127 -10.24 -9.16 -6.61
N ILE A 128 -9.04 -9.20 -7.21
CA ILE A 128 -8.83 -9.33 -8.65
C ILE A 128 -8.27 -10.73 -8.91
N ARG A 129 -8.78 -11.38 -9.96
CA ARG A 129 -8.24 -12.66 -10.43
C ARG A 129 -7.01 -12.41 -11.30
N GLY A 130 -5.95 -13.17 -11.08
CA GLY A 130 -4.74 -13.11 -11.87
C GLY A 130 -3.82 -14.29 -11.60
N SER A 131 -2.72 -14.34 -12.34
CA SER A 131 -1.70 -15.38 -12.22
C SER A 131 -0.36 -14.85 -12.71
N GLU A 132 0.72 -15.46 -12.21
CA GLU A 132 2.05 -15.23 -12.73
C GLU A 132 2.41 -16.23 -13.83
N ILE A 133 2.82 -15.68 -14.97
CA ILE A 133 3.39 -16.38 -16.11
C ILE A 133 4.91 -16.39 -15.92
N THR A 134 5.45 -17.56 -15.59
CA THR A 134 6.80 -17.76 -15.07
C THR A 134 7.69 -18.41 -16.12
N ARG A 135 8.58 -17.62 -16.74
CA ARG A 135 9.47 -18.06 -17.83
C ARG A 135 10.94 -18.03 -17.43
N GLY A 136 11.77 -18.62 -18.27
CA GLY A 136 13.22 -18.45 -18.18
C GLY A 136 13.59 -16.96 -18.29
N THR A 137 14.67 -16.55 -17.61
CA THR A 137 15.19 -15.19 -17.73
C THR A 137 16.35 -15.16 -18.72
N PRO A 138 16.30 -14.35 -19.80
CA PRO A 138 15.16 -13.54 -20.28
C PRO A 138 14.05 -14.39 -20.97
N PRO A 139 12.79 -13.92 -21.08
CA PRO A 139 12.29 -12.58 -20.68
C PRO A 139 11.92 -12.47 -19.18
N GLY A 140 11.91 -13.57 -18.42
CA GLY A 140 11.51 -13.56 -17.02
C GLY A 140 9.99 -13.69 -16.86
N HIS A 141 9.43 -13.05 -15.85
CA HIS A 141 8.06 -13.33 -15.42
C HIS A 141 7.10 -12.17 -15.66
N PHE A 142 5.82 -12.47 -15.82
CA PHE A 142 4.79 -11.47 -16.07
C PHE A 142 3.53 -11.82 -15.28
N ASN A 143 2.91 -10.85 -14.64
CA ASN A 143 1.58 -11.04 -14.09
C ASN A 143 0.52 -10.64 -15.10
N ALA A 144 -0.52 -11.47 -15.18
CA ALA A 144 -1.75 -11.20 -15.92
C ALA A 144 -2.88 -10.99 -14.91
N LEU A 145 -3.36 -9.76 -14.80
CA LEU A 145 -4.47 -9.37 -13.92
C LEU A 145 -5.80 -9.34 -14.68
N PHE A 146 -6.90 -9.40 -13.94
CA PHE A 146 -8.27 -9.41 -14.47
C PHE A 146 -8.53 -10.58 -15.43
N LEU A 147 -7.94 -11.74 -15.14
CA LEU A 147 -8.21 -12.96 -15.89
C LEU A 147 -9.66 -13.40 -15.68
N GLU A 148 -10.23 -13.98 -16.72
CA GLU A 148 -11.50 -14.71 -16.60
C GLU A 148 -11.24 -16.11 -16.05
N ASP A 149 -10.18 -16.79 -16.52
CA ASP A 149 -9.86 -18.16 -16.14
C ASP A 149 -8.35 -18.43 -16.29
N SER A 150 -7.69 -18.64 -15.15
CA SER A 150 -6.25 -18.92 -15.08
C SER A 150 -5.89 -20.29 -15.64
N SER A 151 -6.82 -21.24 -15.68
CA SER A 151 -6.56 -22.58 -16.23
C SER A 151 -6.36 -22.60 -17.74
N LYS A 152 -6.71 -21.50 -18.43
CA LYS A 152 -6.50 -21.33 -19.88
C LYS A 152 -5.10 -20.82 -20.23
N LEU A 153 -4.26 -20.51 -19.24
CA LEU A 153 -2.88 -20.10 -19.48
C LEU A 153 -1.99 -21.30 -19.80
N VAL A 154 -0.85 -21.04 -20.47
CA VAL A 154 0.05 -22.09 -20.97
C VAL A 154 1.01 -22.54 -19.87
N ALA A 155 0.90 -23.78 -19.41
CA ALA A 155 1.76 -24.33 -18.36
C ALA A 155 3.14 -24.84 -18.84
N ASP A 156 3.31 -25.08 -20.14
CA ASP A 156 4.60 -25.48 -20.72
C ASP A 156 5.65 -24.39 -20.51
N LYS A 157 6.79 -24.72 -19.91
CA LYS A 157 7.91 -23.81 -19.62
C LYS A 157 8.93 -23.65 -20.75
N GLY A 158 8.81 -24.38 -21.85
CA GLY A 158 9.73 -24.28 -22.97
C GLY A 158 9.73 -22.86 -23.54
N ALA A 159 10.89 -22.36 -23.99
CA ALA A 159 11.01 -21.00 -24.54
C ALA A 159 10.08 -20.73 -25.74
N ALA A 160 9.71 -21.77 -26.49
CA ALA A 160 8.72 -21.68 -27.57
C ALA A 160 7.31 -21.32 -27.07
N ALA A 161 7.03 -21.55 -25.79
CA ALA A 161 5.75 -21.25 -25.14
C ALA A 161 5.69 -19.83 -24.54
N ASP A 162 6.79 -19.08 -24.51
CA ASP A 162 6.83 -17.72 -23.94
C ASP A 162 5.78 -16.81 -24.60
N ALA A 163 5.83 -16.64 -25.93
CA ALA A 163 4.83 -15.83 -26.63
C ALA A 163 3.41 -16.39 -26.52
N PRO A 164 3.15 -17.70 -26.78
CA PRO A 164 1.82 -18.29 -26.59
C PRO A 164 1.21 -18.07 -25.20
N ALA A 165 2.03 -18.05 -24.14
CA ALA A 165 1.55 -17.81 -22.79
C ALA A 165 1.02 -16.39 -22.58
N LEU A 166 1.75 -15.39 -23.07
CA LEU A 166 1.31 -14.00 -23.04
C LEU A 166 0.12 -13.78 -23.99
N ASP A 167 0.07 -14.47 -25.13
CA ASP A 167 -1.07 -14.44 -26.04
C ASP A 167 -2.35 -14.99 -25.39
N ALA A 168 -2.24 -16.07 -24.59
CA ALA A 168 -3.36 -16.64 -23.86
C ALA A 168 -3.93 -15.66 -22.80
N ALA A 169 -3.06 -14.90 -22.13
CA ALA A 169 -3.50 -13.83 -21.22
C ALA A 169 -4.12 -12.65 -21.98
N ALA A 170 -3.50 -12.22 -23.08
CA ALA A 170 -4.00 -11.13 -23.91
C ALA A 170 -5.36 -11.46 -24.55
N ALA A 171 -5.60 -12.72 -24.93
CA ALA A 171 -6.90 -13.19 -25.43
C ALA A 171 -8.04 -13.03 -24.40
N GLN A 172 -7.70 -13.06 -23.10
CA GLN A 172 -8.62 -12.77 -22.01
C GLN A 172 -8.71 -11.27 -21.68
N LYS A 173 -8.06 -10.40 -22.46
CA LYS A 173 -7.94 -8.96 -22.22
C LYS A 173 -7.32 -8.65 -20.86
N ALA A 174 -6.40 -9.49 -20.38
CA ALA A 174 -5.72 -9.29 -19.12
C ALA A 174 -4.91 -7.98 -19.13
N PHE A 175 -4.77 -7.36 -17.95
CA PHE A 175 -3.77 -6.32 -17.75
C PHE A 175 -2.45 -7.03 -17.42
N ILE A 176 -1.52 -7.00 -18.37
CA ILE A 176 -0.23 -7.69 -18.28
C ILE A 176 0.87 -6.70 -17.89
N PHE A 177 1.64 -7.02 -16.86
CA PHE A 177 2.83 -6.27 -16.48
C PHE A 177 4.06 -7.17 -16.32
N TRP A 178 5.26 -6.61 -16.55
CA TRP A 178 6.53 -7.33 -16.43
C TRP A 178 7.04 -7.28 -14.98
N ASN A 179 7.28 -8.44 -14.39
CA ASN A 179 7.65 -8.59 -12.98
C ASN A 179 9.15 -8.40 -12.81
N HIS A 180 9.53 -7.73 -11.72
CA HIS A 180 10.90 -7.60 -11.19
C HIS A 180 12.01 -7.71 -12.26
N PRO A 181 12.04 -6.82 -13.28
CA PRO A 181 12.82 -7.02 -14.51
C PRO A 181 14.33 -7.15 -14.27
N GLY A 182 14.83 -6.69 -13.12
CA GLY A 182 16.23 -6.79 -12.72
C GLY A 182 16.56 -7.90 -11.72
N TRP A 183 15.66 -8.83 -11.40
CA TRP A 183 15.87 -9.82 -10.32
C TRP A 183 17.11 -10.71 -10.50
N LYS A 184 17.51 -10.96 -11.75
CA LYS A 184 18.69 -11.74 -12.13
C LYS A 184 19.84 -10.93 -12.75
N ALA A 185 19.81 -9.60 -12.64
CA ALA A 185 20.78 -8.72 -13.28
C ALA A 185 22.24 -8.98 -12.85
N LYS A 186 22.46 -9.52 -11.64
CA LYS A 186 23.79 -9.87 -11.14
C LYS A 186 24.27 -11.25 -11.60
N GLN A 187 23.34 -12.10 -12.04
CA GLN A 187 23.58 -13.50 -12.37
C GLN A 187 23.63 -13.73 -13.88
N ILE A 188 22.87 -12.94 -14.64
CA ILE A 188 22.74 -13.07 -16.10
C ILE A 188 22.97 -11.69 -16.71
N GLU A 189 24.12 -11.52 -17.36
CA GLU A 189 24.44 -10.29 -18.09
C GLU A 189 23.38 -10.00 -19.17
N GLY A 190 22.99 -8.74 -19.31
CA GLY A 190 21.96 -8.31 -20.27
C GLY A 190 20.52 -8.73 -19.93
N SER A 191 20.28 -9.42 -18.80
CA SER A 191 18.92 -9.83 -18.41
C SER A 191 18.01 -8.68 -17.99
N TYR A 192 18.59 -7.53 -17.61
CA TYR A 192 17.85 -6.33 -17.21
C TYR A 192 17.93 -5.23 -18.27
N GLU A 193 17.53 -5.60 -19.49
CA GLU A 193 17.48 -4.72 -20.65
C GLU A 193 16.11 -4.75 -21.32
N TRP A 194 15.78 -3.68 -22.04
CA TRP A 194 14.60 -3.64 -22.90
C TRP A 194 14.85 -4.46 -24.16
N ILE A 195 14.61 -5.77 -24.06
CA ILE A 195 14.91 -6.75 -25.12
C ILE A 195 13.85 -6.75 -26.25
N PRO A 196 14.17 -7.26 -27.45
CA PRO A 196 13.23 -7.33 -28.58
C PRO A 196 11.91 -8.03 -28.29
N PHE A 197 11.92 -9.05 -27.41
CA PHE A 197 10.70 -9.75 -26.99
C PHE A 197 9.75 -8.82 -26.23
N VAL A 198 10.27 -8.08 -25.24
CA VAL A 198 9.50 -7.12 -24.43
C VAL A 198 9.03 -5.96 -25.30
N ASP A 199 9.87 -5.48 -26.21
CA ASP A 199 9.51 -4.44 -27.17
C ASP A 199 8.34 -4.86 -28.08
N LYS A 200 8.38 -6.09 -28.60
CA LYS A 200 7.29 -6.66 -29.39
C LYS A 200 5.98 -6.74 -28.59
N LEU A 201 6.02 -7.21 -27.35
CA LEU A 201 4.82 -7.24 -26.49
C LEU A 201 4.23 -5.84 -26.30
N HIS A 202 5.07 -4.82 -26.10
CA HIS A 202 4.62 -3.45 -25.97
C HIS A 202 3.98 -2.93 -27.27
N GLN A 203 4.64 -3.13 -28.42
CA GLN A 203 4.13 -2.71 -29.73
C GLN A 203 2.79 -3.38 -30.08
N GLU A 204 2.58 -4.62 -29.65
CA GLU A 204 1.33 -5.37 -29.84
C GLU A 204 0.25 -5.03 -28.81
N GLY A 205 0.50 -4.11 -27.87
CA GLY A 205 -0.45 -3.75 -26.81
C GLY A 205 -0.67 -4.86 -25.78
N LYS A 206 0.31 -5.74 -25.59
CA LYS A 206 0.28 -6.88 -24.66
C LYS A 206 1.11 -6.66 -23.39
N LEU A 207 1.72 -5.48 -23.23
CA LEU A 207 2.43 -5.06 -22.04
C LEU A 207 1.94 -3.68 -21.62
N HIS A 208 1.48 -3.56 -20.37
CA HIS A 208 0.75 -2.41 -19.86
C HIS A 208 1.41 -1.74 -18.65
N GLY A 209 2.32 -2.45 -17.97
CA GLY A 209 3.01 -1.95 -16.79
C GLY A 209 4.33 -2.69 -16.53
N LEU A 210 5.15 -2.15 -15.65
CA LEU A 210 6.33 -2.83 -15.12
C LEU A 210 6.40 -2.65 -13.60
N GLU A 211 6.90 -3.67 -12.91
CA GLU A 211 7.34 -3.52 -11.53
C GLU A 211 8.61 -2.67 -11.48
N VAL A 212 8.44 -1.48 -10.90
CA VAL A 212 9.53 -0.58 -10.54
C VAL A 212 10.02 -0.90 -9.14
N ILE A 213 9.12 -1.32 -8.25
CA ILE A 213 9.46 -1.83 -6.93
C ILE A 213 8.81 -3.21 -6.77
N ASN A 214 9.60 -4.22 -6.43
CA ASN A 214 9.13 -5.56 -6.12
C ASN A 214 9.79 -6.00 -4.81
N GLY A 215 8.99 -6.36 -3.80
CA GLY A 215 9.50 -6.73 -2.50
C GLY A 215 10.45 -5.68 -1.95
N PHE A 216 11.73 -6.03 -1.83
CA PHE A 216 12.81 -5.15 -1.34
C PHE A 216 13.72 -4.60 -2.44
N GLY A 217 13.39 -4.86 -3.72
CA GLY A 217 14.14 -4.41 -4.89
C GLY A 217 13.54 -3.16 -5.52
N PHE A 218 14.41 -2.21 -5.91
CA PHE A 218 14.03 -1.04 -6.71
C PHE A 218 14.72 -1.12 -8.09
N HIS A 219 13.93 -1.44 -9.11
CA HIS A 219 14.32 -1.52 -10.51
C HIS A 219 14.25 -0.14 -11.18
N ARG A 220 15.20 0.75 -10.87
CA ARG A 220 15.19 2.15 -11.32
C ARG A 220 15.07 2.35 -12.84
N LYS A 221 15.80 1.59 -13.68
CA LYS A 221 15.65 1.66 -15.15
C LYS A 221 14.21 1.37 -15.62
N ALA A 222 13.48 0.51 -14.92
CA ALA A 222 12.09 0.21 -15.25
C ALA A 222 11.18 1.43 -15.09
N LEU A 223 11.52 2.38 -14.19
CA LEU A 223 10.81 3.64 -14.07
C LEU A 223 10.93 4.45 -15.37
N ASP A 224 12.14 4.58 -15.92
CA ASP A 224 12.35 5.30 -17.18
C ASP A 224 11.57 4.67 -18.32
N TRP A 225 11.60 3.34 -18.43
CA TRP A 225 10.81 2.62 -19.42
C TRP A 225 9.31 2.86 -19.25
N CYS A 226 8.80 2.89 -18.01
CA CYS A 226 7.40 3.20 -17.76
C CYS A 226 7.03 4.59 -18.27
N ILE A 227 7.81 5.61 -17.90
CA ILE A 227 7.51 6.98 -18.29
C ILE A 227 7.65 7.19 -19.81
N ASP A 228 8.71 6.66 -20.43
CA ASP A 228 8.95 6.84 -21.86
C ASP A 228 7.90 6.15 -22.74
N ARG A 229 7.34 5.03 -22.24
CA ARG A 229 6.39 4.19 -22.98
C ARG A 229 4.95 4.29 -22.47
N LYS A 230 4.70 5.21 -21.53
CA LYS A 230 3.38 5.42 -20.90
C LYS A 230 2.79 4.13 -20.32
N LEU A 231 3.63 3.34 -19.67
CA LEU A 231 3.24 2.11 -18.97
C LEU A 231 2.97 2.43 -17.49
N ALA A 232 2.08 1.66 -16.88
CA ALA A 232 1.80 1.79 -15.46
C ALA A 232 3.05 1.48 -14.62
N VAL A 233 3.34 2.36 -13.66
CA VAL A 233 4.39 2.16 -12.66
C VAL A 233 3.84 1.29 -11.54
N MET A 234 4.37 0.07 -11.39
CA MET A 234 3.87 -0.91 -10.43
C MET A 234 4.82 -1.05 -9.24
N GLY A 235 4.23 -1.17 -8.06
CA GLY A 235 4.88 -1.56 -6.81
C GLY A 235 4.16 -2.77 -6.22
N THR A 236 4.87 -3.83 -5.87
CA THR A 236 4.23 -5.07 -5.38
C THR A 236 5.08 -5.75 -4.33
N SER A 237 4.47 -6.63 -3.54
CA SER A 237 5.19 -7.30 -2.45
C SER A 237 5.92 -8.55 -2.89
N ASP A 238 5.38 -9.29 -3.86
CA ASP A 238 5.88 -10.61 -4.28
C ASP A 238 6.06 -11.54 -3.08
N ILE A 239 5.09 -11.46 -2.17
CA ILE A 239 5.20 -12.08 -0.86
C ILE A 239 4.90 -13.58 -0.97
N HIS A 240 5.82 -14.39 -0.42
CA HIS A 240 5.70 -15.84 -0.35
C HIS A 240 5.41 -16.31 1.08
N ASN A 241 5.97 -15.65 2.09
CA ASN A 241 5.76 -15.96 3.50
C ASN A 241 4.60 -15.14 4.10
N LEU A 242 4.39 -15.21 5.41
CA LEU A 242 3.63 -14.20 6.16
C LEU A 242 4.28 -12.82 5.96
N THR A 243 3.50 -11.80 5.64
CA THR A 243 4.02 -10.43 5.48
C THR A 243 4.79 -9.95 6.70
N ALA A 244 4.31 -10.28 7.90
CA ALA A 244 4.94 -9.89 9.17
C ALA A 244 6.27 -10.59 9.47
N ASN A 245 6.62 -11.65 8.74
CA ASN A 245 7.94 -12.27 8.84
C ASN A 245 8.98 -11.55 7.97
N ASP A 246 8.54 -10.97 6.85
CA ASP A 246 9.45 -10.38 5.87
C ASP A 246 9.55 -8.85 6.05
N TYR A 247 8.45 -8.19 6.40
CA TYR A 247 8.39 -6.74 6.60
C TYR A 247 8.43 -6.36 8.09
N ASP A 248 9.32 -5.43 8.42
CA ASP A 248 9.49 -4.89 9.78
C ASP A 248 8.42 -3.85 10.13
N PHE A 249 7.18 -4.33 10.27
CA PHE A 249 6.04 -3.48 10.67
C PHE A 249 6.23 -2.84 12.04
N ALA A 250 7.02 -3.46 12.93
CA ALA A 250 7.29 -2.95 14.28
C ALA A 250 8.08 -1.63 14.23
N ASN A 251 8.98 -1.47 13.26
CA ASN A 251 9.71 -0.23 13.01
C ASN A 251 9.06 0.64 11.92
N GLY A 252 7.75 0.50 11.74
CA GLY A 252 6.96 1.38 10.87
C GLY A 252 7.18 1.17 9.37
N ARG A 253 7.83 0.08 8.94
CA ARG A 253 7.94 -0.27 7.52
C ARG A 253 6.57 -0.63 6.96
N THR A 254 6.40 -0.45 5.67
CA THR A 254 5.19 -0.85 4.93
C THR A 254 5.59 -1.79 3.80
N ARG A 255 4.69 -2.72 3.45
CA ARG A 255 4.91 -3.56 2.28
C ARG A 255 5.01 -2.70 1.02
N SER A 256 5.72 -3.21 0.04
CA SER A 256 5.70 -2.64 -1.32
C SER A 256 4.30 -2.81 -1.92
N MET A 257 3.78 -1.73 -2.51
CA MET A 257 2.43 -1.67 -3.07
C MET A 257 2.32 -0.63 -4.19
N THR A 258 1.22 -0.70 -4.93
CA THR A 258 0.85 0.25 -5.98
C THR A 258 -0.23 1.17 -5.42
N LEU A 259 0.03 2.48 -5.47
CA LEU A 259 -0.99 3.50 -5.30
C LEU A 259 -1.70 3.68 -6.64
N VAL A 260 -3.00 3.39 -6.67
CA VAL A 260 -3.85 3.50 -7.86
C VAL A 260 -4.79 4.68 -7.70
N PHE A 261 -4.72 5.66 -8.61
CA PHE A 261 -5.58 6.85 -8.59
C PHE A 261 -6.84 6.60 -9.43
N ALA A 262 -7.83 5.99 -8.78
CA ALA A 262 -9.07 5.53 -9.40
C ALA A 262 -10.23 6.50 -9.14
N LYS A 263 -11.18 6.62 -10.07
CA LYS A 263 -12.35 7.51 -9.89
C LYS A 263 -13.27 7.06 -8.76
N GLU A 264 -13.28 5.76 -8.47
CA GLU A 264 -14.08 5.14 -7.43
C GLU A 264 -13.42 3.85 -6.93
N ARG A 265 -13.93 3.28 -5.84
CA ARG A 265 -13.39 2.06 -5.23
C ARG A 265 -14.06 0.82 -5.81
N THR A 266 -13.75 0.49 -7.07
CA THR A 266 -14.26 -0.69 -7.78
C THR A 266 -13.16 -1.37 -8.59
N ASN A 267 -13.28 -2.67 -8.86
CA ASN A 267 -12.35 -3.40 -9.74
C ASN A 267 -12.26 -2.77 -11.14
N ALA A 268 -13.39 -2.27 -11.68
CA ALA A 268 -13.43 -1.63 -12.98
C ALA A 268 -12.67 -0.28 -13.00
N ALA A 269 -12.81 0.53 -11.94
CA ALA A 269 -12.08 1.79 -11.84
C ALA A 269 -10.59 1.59 -11.57
N ILE A 270 -10.21 0.53 -10.83
CA ILE A 270 -8.80 0.12 -10.71
C ILE A 270 -8.26 -0.24 -12.10
N ARG A 271 -8.98 -1.08 -12.86
CA ARG A 271 -8.58 -1.45 -14.22
C ARG A 271 -8.36 -0.23 -15.11
N GLU A 272 -9.32 0.70 -15.13
CA GLU A 272 -9.22 1.91 -15.95
C GLU A 272 -8.04 2.81 -15.52
N ALA A 273 -7.77 2.93 -14.21
CA ALA A 273 -6.63 3.69 -13.72
C ALA A 273 -5.29 3.04 -14.08
N LEU A 274 -5.20 1.71 -14.02
CA LEU A 274 -4.02 0.95 -14.44
C LEU A 274 -3.75 1.14 -15.94
N GLU A 275 -4.76 1.02 -16.79
CA GLU A 275 -4.65 1.23 -18.25
C GLU A 275 -4.25 2.67 -18.61
N ALA A 276 -4.71 3.64 -17.81
CA ALA A 276 -4.35 5.04 -17.99
C ALA A 276 -2.97 5.42 -17.41
N GLY A 277 -2.23 4.46 -16.82
CA GLY A 277 -0.93 4.72 -16.20
C GLY A 277 -1.00 5.61 -14.96
N ARG A 278 -2.18 5.75 -14.34
CA ARG A 278 -2.38 6.58 -13.14
C ARG A 278 -2.01 5.80 -11.88
N THR A 279 -0.72 5.48 -11.78
CA THR A 279 -0.18 4.73 -10.66
C THR A 279 1.17 5.26 -10.18
N ALA A 280 1.48 5.00 -8.92
CA ALA A 280 2.81 5.16 -8.34
C ALA A 280 3.15 3.95 -7.48
N ALA A 281 4.41 3.53 -7.50
CA ALA A 281 4.93 2.51 -6.60
C ALA A 281 5.29 3.14 -5.25
N TRP A 282 4.91 2.48 -4.15
CA TRP A 282 5.26 2.91 -2.80
C TRP A 282 5.83 1.73 -2.01
N SER A 283 6.96 1.95 -1.34
CA SER A 283 7.54 1.00 -0.40
C SER A 283 8.26 1.73 0.73
N SER A 284 7.70 1.66 1.94
CA SER A 284 8.22 2.34 3.12
C SER A 284 8.51 3.82 2.86
N GLU A 285 9.77 4.17 2.62
CA GLU A 285 10.21 5.54 2.38
C GLU A 285 10.22 5.91 0.90
N TYR A 286 10.18 4.95 -0.02
CA TYR A 286 10.34 5.21 -1.44
C TYR A 286 9.01 5.39 -2.16
N LEU A 287 8.92 6.45 -2.96
CA LEU A 287 7.88 6.67 -3.95
C LEU A 287 8.51 6.70 -5.34
N ALA A 288 7.87 6.07 -6.32
CA ALA A 288 8.30 6.12 -7.71
C ALA A 288 7.09 6.24 -8.63
N GLY A 289 7.11 7.17 -9.59
CA GLY A 289 5.98 7.36 -10.50
C GLY A 289 6.07 8.64 -11.34
N PRO A 290 5.05 8.89 -12.18
CA PRO A 290 4.94 10.13 -12.94
C PRO A 290 5.00 11.37 -12.05
N GLU A 291 5.73 12.39 -12.51
CA GLU A 291 6.00 13.61 -11.77
C GLU A 291 4.72 14.30 -11.28
N GLU A 292 3.71 14.42 -12.14
CA GLU A 292 2.42 15.03 -11.81
C GLU A 292 1.69 14.34 -10.65
N LEU A 293 1.78 13.00 -10.57
CA LEU A 293 1.13 12.22 -9.53
C LEU A 293 1.89 12.35 -8.21
N LEU A 294 3.23 12.30 -8.24
CA LEU A 294 4.04 12.48 -7.04
C LEU A 294 3.95 13.92 -6.51
N GLN A 295 3.87 14.92 -7.39
CA GLN A 295 3.61 16.31 -7.02
C GLN A 295 2.28 16.45 -6.28
N GLY A 296 1.22 15.82 -6.81
CA GLY A 296 -0.09 15.79 -6.17
C GLY A 296 -0.07 15.11 -4.79
N LEU A 297 0.67 14.00 -4.65
CA LEU A 297 0.84 13.33 -3.35
C LEU A 297 1.55 14.23 -2.34
N VAL A 298 2.64 14.91 -2.73
CA VAL A 298 3.36 15.83 -1.83
C VAL A 298 2.46 16.99 -1.41
N GLN A 299 1.74 17.61 -2.34
CA GLN A 299 0.84 18.73 -2.03
C GLN A 299 -0.36 18.29 -1.18
N GLY A 300 -0.85 17.07 -1.35
CA GLY A 300 -1.92 16.53 -0.53
C GLY A 300 -1.46 16.12 0.88
N ALA A 301 -0.20 15.71 1.02
CA ALA A 301 0.36 15.21 2.27
C ALA A 301 0.98 16.31 3.14
N LEU A 302 1.64 17.29 2.52
CA LEU A 302 2.40 18.32 3.22
C LEU A 302 1.64 19.65 3.26
N SER A 303 1.80 20.39 4.35
CA SER A 303 1.29 21.77 4.46
C SER A 303 2.24 22.65 5.27
N ILE A 304 2.15 23.96 5.06
CA ILE A 304 2.86 24.96 5.87
C ILE A 304 1.87 25.81 6.66
N GLY A 305 2.21 26.12 7.91
CA GLY A 305 1.43 27.01 8.75
C GLY A 305 1.80 28.48 8.55
N PRO A 306 0.94 29.42 8.99
CA PRO A 306 1.30 30.84 9.04
C PRO A 306 2.50 31.07 9.98
N VAL A 307 3.13 32.24 9.86
CA VAL A 307 4.06 32.68 10.91
C VAL A 307 3.25 32.88 12.19
N HIS A 308 3.57 32.12 13.23
CA HIS A 308 2.85 32.19 14.51
C HIS A 308 3.65 32.93 15.60
N HIS A 309 4.94 33.16 15.38
CA HIS A 309 5.78 33.89 16.32
C HIS A 309 6.97 34.57 15.61
N THR A 310 7.36 35.75 16.09
CA THR A 310 8.61 36.41 15.75
C THR A 310 9.29 36.83 17.05
N ASP A 311 10.55 36.43 17.25
CA ASP A 311 11.28 36.70 18.48
C ASP A 311 11.86 38.13 18.52
N ALA A 312 12.43 38.50 19.66
CA ALA A 312 13.06 39.83 19.84
C ALA A 312 14.27 40.08 18.93
N LYS A 313 14.82 39.03 18.28
CA LYS A 313 15.92 39.12 17.32
C LYS A 313 15.41 39.24 15.87
N GLY A 314 14.09 39.25 15.65
CA GLY A 314 13.46 39.30 14.34
C GLY A 314 13.37 37.94 13.63
N VAL A 315 13.65 36.83 14.32
CA VAL A 315 13.51 35.48 13.74
C VAL A 315 12.05 35.07 13.80
N SER A 316 11.47 34.75 12.64
CA SER A 316 10.09 34.30 12.51
C SER A 316 10.00 32.79 12.45
N TYR A 317 8.93 32.23 13.01
CA TYR A 317 8.70 30.80 13.18
C TYR A 317 7.39 30.36 12.52
N ARG A 318 7.43 29.25 11.78
CA ARG A 318 6.26 28.56 11.23
C ARG A 318 6.45 27.06 11.24
N GLU A 319 5.35 26.33 11.08
CA GLU A 319 5.37 24.87 11.04
C GLU A 319 5.30 24.37 9.59
N ILE A 320 5.92 23.22 9.34
CA ILE A 320 5.64 22.36 8.19
C ILE A 320 5.14 21.01 8.74
N ARG A 321 4.06 20.50 8.16
CA ARG A 321 3.36 19.30 8.65
C ARG A 321 3.25 18.24 7.58
N ASN A 322 3.29 16.98 7.99
CA ASN A 322 2.96 15.83 7.16
C ASN A 322 1.75 15.11 7.77
N ASP A 323 0.60 15.23 7.12
CA ASP A 323 -0.66 14.65 7.59
C ASP A 323 -0.91 13.23 7.02
N SER A 324 0.07 12.68 6.30
CA SER A 324 -0.01 11.37 5.66
C SER A 324 0.82 10.30 6.39
N ASP A 325 0.75 9.06 5.89
CA ASP A 325 1.62 7.95 6.26
C ASP A 325 2.79 7.75 5.27
N LEU A 326 2.99 8.69 4.35
CA LEU A 326 4.17 8.76 3.50
C LEU A 326 5.32 9.43 4.26
N THR A 327 6.56 9.00 4.04
CA THR A 327 7.75 9.72 4.55
C THR A 327 8.27 10.66 3.48
N PHE A 328 8.77 11.84 3.86
CA PHE A 328 9.44 12.76 2.93
C PHE A 328 10.78 13.24 3.48
N THR A 329 11.81 13.19 2.65
CA THR A 329 13.12 13.78 2.92
C THR A 329 13.39 14.87 1.89
N LEU A 330 13.23 16.12 2.30
CA LEU A 330 13.43 17.29 1.46
C LEU A 330 14.88 17.77 1.61
N LEU A 331 15.61 17.89 0.50
CA LEU A 331 16.97 18.42 0.44
C LEU A 331 16.99 19.74 -0.30
N GLU A 332 17.42 20.82 0.36
CA GLU A 332 17.45 22.16 -0.24
C GLU A 332 18.36 22.15 -1.47
N THR A 333 17.92 22.79 -2.54
CA THR A 333 18.65 22.91 -3.80
C THR A 333 18.61 24.34 -4.31
N GLY A 334 19.66 24.77 -5.02
CA GLY A 334 19.82 26.15 -5.49
C GLY A 334 20.45 27.09 -4.46
N GLU A 335 19.98 28.33 -4.42
CA GLU A 335 20.51 29.38 -3.52
C GLU A 335 20.07 29.13 -2.07
N LYS A 336 21.00 29.29 -1.12
CA LYS A 336 20.72 29.15 0.30
C LYS A 336 19.69 30.17 0.78
N THR A 337 18.57 29.67 1.29
CA THR A 337 17.46 30.51 1.76
C THR A 337 17.53 30.85 3.24
N GLY A 338 18.40 30.16 3.99
CA GLY A 338 18.48 30.24 5.44
C GLY A 338 17.47 29.33 6.17
N LEU A 339 16.66 28.57 5.43
CA LEU A 339 15.91 27.44 5.96
C LEU A 339 16.82 26.20 6.08
N PRO A 340 16.39 25.14 6.79
CA PRO A 340 17.19 23.93 6.94
C PRO A 340 17.53 23.28 5.58
N ASP A 341 18.80 22.92 5.41
CA ASP A 341 19.31 22.14 4.27
C ASP A 341 18.58 20.81 4.06
N THR A 342 18.08 20.23 5.16
CA THR A 342 17.34 18.96 5.14
C THR A 342 16.13 19.04 6.05
N ILE A 343 14.96 18.72 5.50
CA ILE A 343 13.69 18.60 6.21
C ILE A 343 13.20 17.15 6.10
N GLU A 344 13.25 16.44 7.22
CA GLU A 344 12.70 15.08 7.36
C GLU A 344 11.31 15.16 8.01
N LEU A 345 10.34 14.54 7.34
CA LEU A 345 8.95 14.49 7.75
C LEU A 345 8.45 13.05 7.70
N HIS A 346 8.46 12.40 8.87
CA HIS A 346 7.87 11.09 9.08
C HIS A 346 6.33 11.16 9.08
N PRO A 347 5.64 10.01 9.02
CA PRO A 347 4.19 9.94 9.15
C PRO A 347 3.63 10.73 10.34
N GLY A 348 2.69 11.64 10.07
CA GLY A 348 1.98 12.39 11.12
C GLY A 348 2.84 13.37 11.93
N THR A 349 4.01 13.79 11.44
CA THR A 349 4.89 14.71 12.19
C THR A 349 4.74 16.16 11.77
N THR A 350 5.11 17.04 12.69
CA THR A 350 5.25 18.48 12.48
C THR A 350 6.68 18.89 12.77
N ARG A 351 7.25 19.77 11.95
CA ARG A 351 8.58 20.34 12.15
C ARG A 351 8.52 21.85 12.17
N MET A 352 9.29 22.45 13.07
CA MET A 352 9.46 23.90 13.16
C MET A 352 10.47 24.39 12.13
N LEU A 353 10.12 25.46 11.43
CA LEU A 353 10.99 26.24 10.55
C LEU A 353 11.21 27.63 11.14
N SER A 354 12.41 28.18 10.98
CA SER A 354 12.75 29.51 11.48
C SER A 354 13.63 30.27 10.49
N SER A 355 13.36 31.56 10.29
CA SER A 355 14.16 32.43 9.43
C SER A 355 13.98 33.90 9.80
N ALA A 356 15.03 34.71 9.65
CA ALA A 356 14.98 36.17 9.81
C ALA A 356 14.17 36.86 8.69
N ASN A 357 13.94 36.19 7.56
CA ASN A 357 13.13 36.69 6.45
C ASN A 357 12.25 35.55 5.91
N MET A 358 11.31 35.09 6.74
CA MET A 358 10.54 33.86 6.49
C MET A 358 9.82 33.84 5.15
N GLU A 359 9.17 34.93 4.74
CA GLU A 359 8.40 34.93 3.49
C GLU A 359 9.32 34.90 2.26
N ALA A 360 10.39 35.70 2.23
CA ALA A 360 11.36 35.63 1.13
C ALA A 360 12.08 34.28 1.08
N ALA A 361 12.40 33.70 2.23
CA ALA A 361 12.99 32.37 2.31
C ALA A 361 12.04 31.30 1.78
N THR A 362 10.77 31.32 2.20
CA THR A 362 9.74 30.38 1.74
C THR A 362 9.52 30.46 0.23
N GLU A 363 9.47 31.66 -0.33
CA GLU A 363 9.25 31.88 -1.77
C GLU A 363 10.40 31.37 -2.64
N LYS A 364 11.64 31.49 -2.15
CA LYS A 364 12.84 31.03 -2.86
C LYS A 364 13.12 29.53 -2.64
N ALA A 365 12.66 28.97 -1.53
CA ALA A 365 13.08 27.65 -1.10
C ALA A 365 12.56 26.55 -2.03
N THR A 366 13.52 25.86 -2.64
CA THR A 366 13.30 24.74 -3.53
C THR A 366 13.99 23.52 -2.95
N TYR A 367 13.29 22.39 -2.94
CA TYR A 367 13.77 21.15 -2.34
C TYR A 367 13.63 19.98 -3.31
N HIS A 368 14.67 19.15 -3.41
CA HIS A 368 14.55 17.80 -3.95
C HIS A 368 13.92 16.89 -2.90
N VAL A 369 12.87 16.16 -3.27
CA VAL A 369 12.28 15.11 -2.44
C VAL A 369 13.09 13.82 -2.67
N LYS A 370 14.15 13.64 -1.90
CA LYS A 370 15.20 12.59 -2.09
C LYS A 370 14.63 11.19 -2.31
N ASN A 371 13.50 10.90 -1.69
CA ASN A 371 12.86 9.60 -1.66
C ASN A 371 11.65 9.47 -2.63
N ALA A 372 11.38 10.49 -3.45
CA ALA A 372 10.36 10.45 -4.50
C ALA A 372 11.02 10.52 -5.89
N PHE A 373 10.99 9.42 -6.64
CA PHE A 373 11.67 9.24 -7.91
C PHE A 373 10.70 9.43 -9.07
N ILE A 374 11.05 10.35 -9.97
CA ILE A 374 10.29 10.60 -11.22
C ILE A 374 10.98 9.99 -12.44
N ARG A 375 12.28 9.70 -12.30
CA ARG A 375 13.14 8.94 -13.22
C ARG A 375 14.15 8.14 -12.41
N SER A 376 14.90 7.24 -13.05
CA SER A 376 15.91 6.40 -12.40
C SER A 376 16.89 7.19 -11.53
N GLU A 377 17.37 8.33 -12.05
CA GLU A 377 18.37 9.19 -11.41
C GLU A 377 17.83 10.61 -11.16
N THR A 378 16.50 10.81 -11.17
CA THR A 378 15.90 12.13 -10.93
C THR A 378 14.78 12.03 -9.90
N ASN A 379 14.88 12.89 -8.89
CA ASN A 379 13.88 13.05 -7.86
C ASN A 379 12.94 14.22 -8.14
N LEU A 380 11.74 14.14 -7.57
CA LEU A 380 10.78 15.24 -7.61
C LEU A 380 11.39 16.50 -6.97
N THR A 381 11.11 17.66 -7.56
CA THR A 381 11.49 18.95 -6.99
C THR A 381 10.24 19.72 -6.60
N VAL A 382 10.22 20.27 -5.38
CA VAL A 382 9.09 21.04 -4.85
C VAL A 382 9.54 22.41 -4.36
N LYS A 383 8.73 23.43 -4.62
CA LYS A 383 8.88 24.74 -3.98
C LYS A 383 8.10 24.76 -2.69
N LEU A 384 8.69 25.30 -1.63
CA LEU A 384 8.02 25.38 -0.33
C LEU A 384 6.77 26.28 -0.40
N SER A 385 6.82 27.36 -1.18
CA SER A 385 5.67 28.25 -1.43
C SER A 385 4.53 27.61 -2.23
N ALA A 386 4.77 26.48 -2.89
CA ALA A 386 3.73 25.73 -3.61
C ALA A 386 2.98 24.74 -2.71
N LEU A 387 3.37 24.59 -1.44
CA LEU A 387 2.63 23.77 -0.48
C LEU A 387 1.39 24.53 0.01
N PRO A 388 0.27 23.83 0.27
CA PRO A 388 -0.92 24.45 0.85
C PRO A 388 -0.63 25.10 2.20
N VAL A 389 -1.19 26.29 2.40
CA VAL A 389 -1.20 26.96 3.71
C VAL A 389 -2.41 26.46 4.50
N LYS A 390 -2.18 25.89 5.68
CA LYS A 390 -3.23 25.33 6.55
C LYS A 390 -3.09 25.78 8.00
#